data_AF-A0A0A0BVN2-F1
#
_entry.id   AF-A0A0A0BVN2-F1
#
_cell.length_a   1.000
_cell.length_b   1.000
_cell.length_c   1.000
_cell.angle_alpha   90.00
_cell.angle_beta   90.00
_cell.angle_gamma   90.00
#
_symmetry.space_group_name_H-M   'P 1'
#
loop_
_entity.id
_entity.type
_entity.pdbx_description
1 polymer ?
#
loop_
_entity_poly.entity_id
_entity_poly.type
_entity_poly.pdbx_seq_one_letter_code
_entity_poly.pdbx_strand_id
1 'polypeptide(L)'
;MTTPAQAWADLMQGNDRFVRGEMQHPSQDAQRRAEVSAGQNPFAVVFGCSDSRAAAEIIFDRGLGDLFVVRTAGHVVDTTVIGSIEFGVDVLGASLVVVLGHDSCGAVGAAARALRTGEVPSGFVRAVVDRVIPSVVHLPRGAEGDLAADEDAQGGGLSPEPAVLGREHVRHTVRMLQSYSAGVRDAVAEGRCAVVGAEYALAEGRVRLVEVAGDIG
;
A
#
# COMPACT_ATOMS: atom_id res chain seq x y z
N MET A 1 2.06 -15.01 19.40
CA MET A 1 1.85 -13.93 18.40
C MET A 1 2.14 -14.52 17.05
N THR A 2 1.36 -14.13 16.04
CA THR A 2 1.64 -14.47 14.64
C THR A 2 3.02 -13.92 14.28
N THR A 3 3.85 -14.71 13.59
CA THR A 3 5.15 -14.20 13.09
C THR A 3 4.92 -13.39 11.81
N PRO A 4 5.86 -12.51 11.41
CA PRO A 4 5.72 -11.77 10.16
C PRO A 4 5.53 -12.68 8.93
N ALA A 5 6.24 -13.81 8.88
CA ALA A 5 6.08 -14.82 7.84
C ALA A 5 4.68 -15.45 7.82
N GLN A 6 4.14 -15.82 8.99
CA GLN A 6 2.78 -16.35 9.09
C GLN A 6 1.74 -15.30 8.69
N ALA A 7 1.90 -14.05 9.14
CA ALA A 7 1.02 -12.94 8.80
C ALA A 7 0.99 -12.70 7.28
N TRP A 8 2.15 -12.70 6.62
CA TRP A 8 2.23 -12.52 5.17
C TRP A 8 1.61 -13.70 4.42
N ALA A 9 1.93 -14.93 4.82
CA ALA A 9 1.35 -16.13 4.22
C ALA A 9 -0.18 -16.15 4.36
N ASP A 10 -0.72 -15.72 5.50
CA ASP A 10 -2.15 -15.61 5.73
C ASP A 10 -2.78 -14.59 4.76
N LEU A 11 -2.20 -13.39 4.60
CA LEU A 11 -2.70 -12.42 3.63
C LEU A 11 -2.69 -12.97 2.20
N MET A 12 -1.61 -13.63 1.77
CA MET A 12 -1.51 -14.20 0.42
C MET A 12 -2.51 -15.32 0.18
N GLN A 13 -2.71 -16.23 1.16
CA GLN A 13 -3.75 -17.25 1.07
C GLN A 13 -5.16 -16.64 0.91
N GLY A 14 -5.41 -15.53 1.61
CA GLY A 14 -6.66 -14.79 1.47
C GLY A 14 -6.81 -14.12 0.10
N ASN A 15 -5.75 -13.50 -0.41
CA ASN A 15 -5.76 -12.95 -1.76
C ASN A 15 -5.94 -14.04 -2.83
N ASP A 16 -5.36 -15.21 -2.66
CA ASP A 16 -5.58 -16.34 -3.58
C ASP A 16 -7.02 -16.86 -3.55
N ARG A 17 -7.73 -16.77 -2.41
CA ARG A 17 -9.18 -17.04 -2.37
C ARG A 17 -9.97 -15.95 -3.09
N PHE A 18 -9.63 -14.68 -2.88
CA PHE A 18 -10.23 -13.55 -3.58
C PHE A 18 -10.10 -13.68 -5.11
N VAL A 19 -8.88 -13.93 -5.61
CA VAL A 19 -8.59 -14.08 -7.05
C VAL A 19 -9.36 -15.25 -7.68
N ARG A 20 -9.56 -16.36 -6.93
CA ARG A 20 -10.30 -17.53 -7.42
C ARG A 20 -11.82 -17.41 -7.28
N GLY A 21 -12.32 -16.34 -6.67
CA GLY A 21 -13.76 -16.19 -6.38
C GLY A 21 -14.26 -17.13 -5.28
N GLU A 22 -13.38 -17.58 -4.38
CA GLU A 22 -13.66 -18.56 -3.32
C GLU A 22 -13.52 -17.93 -1.92
N MET A 23 -13.85 -16.64 -1.77
CA MET A 23 -13.78 -15.93 -0.49
C MET A 23 -14.61 -16.62 0.59
N GLN A 24 -14.02 -16.72 1.78
CA GLN A 24 -14.68 -17.31 2.94
C GLN A 24 -15.44 -16.28 3.76
N HIS A 25 -15.11 -14.99 3.63
CA HIS A 25 -15.63 -13.90 4.46
C HIS A 25 -15.45 -14.20 5.96
N PRO A 26 -14.23 -14.58 6.41
CA PRO A 26 -14.01 -14.98 7.79
C PRO A 26 -14.21 -13.81 8.74
N SER A 27 -14.52 -14.09 10.00
CA SER A 27 -14.55 -13.07 11.07
C SER A 27 -15.56 -11.93 10.86
N GLN A 28 -16.70 -12.18 10.19
CA GLN A 28 -17.70 -11.14 9.88
C GLN A 28 -19.05 -11.34 10.61
N ASP A 29 -19.22 -12.43 11.34
CA ASP A 29 -20.49 -12.74 12.02
C ASP A 29 -20.73 -11.90 13.29
N ALA A 30 -21.94 -12.06 13.85
CA ALA A 30 -22.37 -11.33 15.04
C ALA A 30 -21.60 -11.72 16.31
N GLN A 31 -21.17 -12.99 16.42
CA GLN A 31 -20.39 -13.46 17.55
C GLN A 31 -19.02 -12.79 17.54
N ARG A 32 -18.32 -12.83 16.41
CA ARG A 32 -17.03 -12.18 16.23
C ARG A 32 -17.11 -10.69 16.53
N ARG A 33 -18.15 -10.00 16.03
CA ARG A 33 -18.38 -8.58 16.34
C ARG A 33 -18.51 -8.30 17.83
N ALA A 34 -19.18 -9.18 18.58
CA ALA A 34 -19.31 -9.04 20.03
C ALA A 34 -17.97 -9.26 20.73
N GLU A 35 -17.19 -10.27 20.30
CA GLU A 35 -15.86 -10.57 20.85
C GLU A 35 -14.89 -9.38 20.73
N VAL A 36 -14.79 -8.76 19.54
CA VAL A 36 -13.83 -7.67 19.29
C VAL A 36 -14.25 -6.32 19.89
N SER A 37 -15.45 -6.21 20.45
CA SER A 37 -15.90 -4.98 21.11
C SER A 37 -15.15 -4.68 22.42
N ALA A 38 -14.58 -5.71 23.06
CA ALA A 38 -13.80 -5.57 24.30
C ALA A 38 -12.33 -5.19 24.03
N GLY A 39 -11.85 -5.38 22.81
CA GLY A 39 -10.47 -5.12 22.42
C GLY A 39 -10.13 -5.73 21.06
N GLN A 40 -9.02 -5.27 20.47
CA GLN A 40 -8.54 -5.73 19.17
C GLN A 40 -7.09 -6.21 19.25
N ASN A 41 -6.74 -7.18 18.41
CA ASN A 41 -5.38 -7.69 18.27
C ASN A 41 -5.11 -8.07 16.80
N PRO A 42 -5.08 -7.06 15.90
CA PRO A 42 -4.82 -7.28 14.48
C PRO A 42 -3.40 -7.82 14.27
N PHE A 43 -3.25 -8.82 13.41
CA PHE A 43 -1.95 -9.42 13.14
C PHE A 43 -1.11 -8.61 12.13
N ALA A 44 -1.76 -7.72 11.37
CA ALA A 44 -1.14 -6.87 10.38
C ALA A 44 -1.74 -5.45 10.35
N VAL A 45 -0.89 -4.47 10.07
CA VAL A 45 -1.28 -3.12 9.63
C VAL A 45 -1.29 -3.10 8.10
N VAL A 46 -2.37 -2.65 7.46
CA VAL A 46 -2.40 -2.39 6.01
C VAL A 46 -2.51 -0.91 5.77
N PHE A 47 -1.43 -0.31 5.26
CA PHE A 47 -1.38 1.07 4.82
C PHE A 47 -1.58 1.13 3.29
N GLY A 48 -2.79 1.48 2.86
CA GLY A 48 -3.19 1.41 1.45
C GLY A 48 -3.74 2.71 0.88
N CYS A 49 -4.07 2.69 -0.41
CA CYS A 49 -4.73 3.81 -1.07
C CYS A 49 -6.20 3.95 -0.66
N SER A 50 -6.71 5.18 -0.60
CA SER A 50 -8.16 5.46 -0.43
C SER A 50 -9.02 5.09 -1.66
N ASP A 51 -8.41 4.58 -2.75
CA ASP A 51 -9.14 4.12 -3.95
C ASP A 51 -10.26 3.13 -3.58
N SER A 52 -11.48 3.41 -4.03
CA SER A 52 -12.67 2.62 -3.67
C SER A 52 -12.62 1.17 -4.14
N ARG A 53 -11.73 0.85 -5.09
CA ARG A 53 -11.52 -0.50 -5.64
C ARG A 53 -10.47 -1.29 -4.85
N ALA A 54 -9.76 -0.65 -3.92
CA ALA A 54 -8.65 -1.22 -3.14
C ALA A 54 -9.03 -1.45 -1.66
N ALA A 55 -10.13 -2.16 -1.41
CA ALA A 55 -10.58 -2.48 -0.05
C ALA A 55 -9.78 -3.67 0.54
N ALA A 56 -8.88 -3.37 1.48
CA ALA A 56 -7.88 -4.33 1.98
C ALA A 56 -8.50 -5.61 2.57
N GLU A 57 -9.52 -5.48 3.42
CA GLU A 57 -10.20 -6.60 4.06
C GLU A 57 -10.83 -7.55 3.05
N ILE A 58 -11.36 -7.01 1.94
CA ILE A 58 -11.96 -7.81 0.86
C ILE A 58 -10.87 -8.49 0.03
N ILE A 59 -9.86 -7.73 -0.40
CA ILE A 59 -8.77 -8.21 -1.26
C ILE A 59 -7.94 -9.32 -0.59
N PHE A 60 -7.81 -9.27 0.73
CA PHE A 60 -7.12 -10.30 1.52
C PHE A 60 -8.06 -11.30 2.20
N ASP A 61 -9.37 -11.26 1.91
CA ASP A 61 -10.40 -12.12 2.50
C ASP A 61 -10.26 -12.25 4.03
N ARG A 62 -10.36 -11.09 4.72
CA ARG A 62 -10.27 -10.91 6.16
C ARG A 62 -11.53 -10.28 6.72
N GLY A 63 -11.67 -10.28 8.05
CA GLY A 63 -12.81 -9.69 8.73
C GLY A 63 -12.43 -8.84 9.93
N LEU A 64 -13.37 -8.78 10.87
CA LEU A 64 -13.31 -7.87 12.01
C LEU A 64 -12.21 -8.29 12.99
N GLY A 65 -11.34 -7.32 13.30
CA GLY A 65 -10.23 -7.47 14.23
C GLY A 65 -8.96 -8.10 13.64
N ASP A 66 -8.96 -8.45 12.35
CA ASP A 66 -7.82 -9.10 11.70
C ASP A 66 -6.74 -8.09 11.27
N LEU A 67 -7.18 -6.95 10.72
CA LEU A 67 -6.31 -5.91 10.14
C LEU A 67 -6.50 -4.56 10.84
N PHE A 68 -5.41 -3.83 11.02
CA PHE A 68 -5.43 -2.41 11.35
C PHE A 68 -5.20 -1.60 10.07
N VAL A 69 -6.22 -0.87 9.60
CA VAL A 69 -6.19 -0.30 8.25
C VAL A 69 -6.00 1.21 8.30
N VAL A 70 -4.97 1.70 7.60
CA VAL A 70 -4.70 3.13 7.41
C VAL A 70 -4.81 3.41 5.91
N ARG A 71 -5.57 4.44 5.51
CA ARG A 71 -5.76 4.76 4.08
C ARG A 71 -5.68 6.26 3.81
N THR A 72 -4.85 6.62 2.85
CA THR A 72 -4.78 7.97 2.27
C THR A 72 -4.75 7.87 0.74
N ALA A 73 -5.11 8.93 0.03
CA ALA A 73 -5.02 8.94 -1.43
C ALA A 73 -3.55 8.71 -1.84
N GLY A 74 -3.30 7.68 -2.66
CA GLY A 74 -1.95 7.27 -3.04
C GLY A 74 -1.07 6.77 -1.90
N HIS A 75 -1.64 6.32 -0.77
CA HIS A 75 -0.87 5.92 0.43
C HIS A 75 0.24 6.93 0.77
N VAL A 76 -0.07 8.22 0.69
CA VAL A 76 0.84 9.30 1.07
C VAL A 76 1.00 9.34 2.59
N VAL A 77 2.25 9.54 3.01
CA VAL A 77 2.64 9.55 4.43
C VAL A 77 2.56 10.97 4.99
N ASP A 78 2.04 11.07 6.20
CA ASP A 78 2.23 12.22 7.10
C ASP A 78 2.47 11.72 8.53
N THR A 79 2.59 12.65 9.48
CA THR A 79 2.89 12.30 10.88
C THR A 79 1.79 11.51 11.57
N THR A 80 0.50 11.72 11.21
CA THR A 80 -0.61 10.98 11.83
C THR A 80 -0.76 9.59 11.22
N VAL A 81 -0.42 9.43 9.93
CA VAL A 81 -0.27 8.12 9.28
C VAL A 81 0.83 7.31 9.95
N ILE A 82 2.03 7.88 10.15
CA ILE A 82 3.13 7.19 10.85
C ILE A 82 2.70 6.81 12.27
N GLY A 83 2.13 7.74 13.03
CA GLY A 83 1.66 7.46 14.39
C GLY A 83 0.59 6.36 14.44
N SER A 84 -0.28 6.26 13.42
CA SER A 84 -1.27 5.19 13.31
C SER A 84 -0.61 3.83 13.04
N ILE A 85 0.42 3.79 12.20
CA ILE A 85 1.18 2.57 11.93
C ILE A 85 1.94 2.13 13.18
N GLU A 86 2.62 3.06 13.87
CA GLU A 86 3.30 2.81 15.15
C GLU A 86 2.33 2.29 16.21
N PHE A 87 1.12 2.85 16.31
CA PHE A 87 0.10 2.34 17.22
C PHE A 87 -0.25 0.87 16.91
N GLY A 88 -0.43 0.53 15.63
CA GLY A 88 -0.69 -0.84 15.21
C GLY A 88 0.44 -1.81 15.57
N VAL A 89 1.70 -1.38 15.42
CA VAL A 89 2.88 -2.22 15.69
C VAL A 89 3.17 -2.30 17.20
N ASP A 90 3.36 -1.16 17.87
CA ASP A 90 3.89 -1.10 19.23
C ASP A 90 2.82 -1.23 20.32
N VAL A 91 1.58 -0.78 20.06
CA VAL A 91 0.49 -0.86 21.04
C VAL A 91 -0.36 -2.10 20.81
N LEU A 92 -0.71 -2.40 19.56
CA LEU A 92 -1.58 -3.54 19.23
C LEU A 92 -0.80 -4.83 18.94
N GLY A 93 0.52 -4.77 18.75
CA GLY A 93 1.36 -5.95 18.55
C GLY A 93 1.26 -6.58 17.16
N ALA A 94 0.86 -5.81 16.14
CA ALA A 94 0.83 -6.30 14.77
C ALA A 94 2.25 -6.67 14.30
N SER A 95 2.39 -7.88 13.78
CA SER A 95 3.67 -8.47 13.35
C SER A 95 4.05 -8.13 11.90
N LEU A 96 3.19 -7.41 11.18
CA LEU A 96 3.40 -7.10 9.77
C LEU A 96 2.83 -5.73 9.44
N VAL A 97 3.56 -4.94 8.65
CA VAL A 97 3.05 -3.73 8.01
C VAL A 97 3.07 -3.96 6.50
N VAL A 98 1.92 -3.79 5.84
CA VAL A 98 1.81 -3.86 4.38
C VAL A 98 1.56 -2.47 3.82
N VAL A 99 2.49 -1.96 3.02
CA VAL A 99 2.28 -0.80 2.15
C VAL A 99 1.66 -1.30 0.85
N LEU A 100 0.36 -1.05 0.67
CA LEU A 100 -0.43 -1.56 -0.45
C LEU A 100 -0.69 -0.47 -1.49
N GLY A 101 0.15 -0.46 -2.53
CA GLY A 101 -0.11 0.26 -3.76
C GLY A 101 -1.06 -0.50 -4.69
N HIS A 102 -1.43 0.12 -5.80
CA HIS A 102 -2.20 -0.52 -6.86
C HIS A 102 -1.89 0.10 -8.22
N ASP A 103 -2.15 -0.64 -9.29
CA ASP A 103 -2.05 -0.13 -10.65
C ASP A 103 -3.14 0.93 -10.92
N SER A 104 -2.90 1.78 -11.92
CA SER A 104 -3.83 2.88 -12.29
C SER A 104 -4.19 3.83 -11.11
N CYS A 105 -3.23 4.12 -10.23
CA CYS A 105 -3.43 5.03 -9.10
C CYS A 105 -3.53 6.51 -9.53
N GLY A 106 -4.65 7.16 -9.19
CA GLY A 106 -4.90 8.56 -9.55
C GLY A 106 -3.91 9.56 -8.93
N ALA A 107 -3.43 9.31 -7.72
CA ALA A 107 -2.44 10.19 -7.07
C ALA A 107 -1.07 10.12 -7.76
N VAL A 108 -0.63 8.91 -8.12
CA VAL A 108 0.61 8.69 -8.90
C VAL A 108 0.47 9.27 -10.31
N GLY A 109 -0.67 9.06 -10.97
CA GLY A 109 -0.97 9.66 -12.27
C GLY A 109 -0.96 11.20 -12.23
N ALA A 110 -1.53 11.81 -11.19
CA ALA A 110 -1.53 13.26 -11.00
C ALA A 110 -0.12 13.81 -10.74
N ALA A 111 0.71 13.13 -9.95
CA ALA A 111 2.11 13.50 -9.77
C ALA A 111 2.92 13.39 -11.06
N ALA A 112 2.71 12.33 -11.85
CA ALA A 112 3.33 12.18 -13.15
C ALA A 112 2.92 13.29 -14.11
N ARG A 113 1.63 13.67 -14.13
CA ARG A 113 1.14 14.81 -14.93
C ARG A 113 1.78 16.11 -14.48
N ALA A 114 1.80 16.40 -13.18
CA ALA A 114 2.41 17.61 -12.63
C ALA A 114 3.89 17.75 -13.00
N LEU A 115 4.66 16.65 -12.96
CA LEU A 115 6.06 16.64 -13.38
C LEU A 115 6.28 16.83 -14.89
N ARG A 116 5.31 16.43 -15.72
CA ARG A 116 5.37 16.64 -17.18
C ARG A 116 4.94 18.03 -17.60
N THR A 117 3.79 18.50 -17.10
CA THR A 117 3.11 19.69 -17.63
C THR A 117 3.26 20.91 -16.73
N GLY A 118 3.70 20.75 -15.49
CA GLY A 118 3.70 21.79 -14.47
C GLY A 118 2.31 22.09 -13.88
N GLU A 119 1.26 21.43 -14.36
CA GLU A 119 -0.09 21.61 -13.84
C GLU A 119 -0.27 20.84 -12.54
N VAL A 120 -0.55 21.57 -11.46
CA VAL A 120 -0.84 21.01 -10.14
C VAL A 120 -2.32 21.22 -9.77
N PRO A 121 -2.98 20.25 -9.12
CA PRO A 121 -4.32 20.45 -8.59
C PRO A 121 -4.38 21.60 -7.58
N SER A 122 -5.57 22.14 -7.34
CA SER A 122 -5.82 23.14 -6.31
C SER A 122 -6.22 22.51 -4.97
N GLY A 123 -6.21 23.32 -3.90
CA GLY A 123 -6.62 22.89 -2.56
C GLY A 123 -5.77 21.77 -1.97
N PHE A 124 -6.35 20.97 -1.08
CA PHE A 124 -5.63 19.90 -0.37
C PHE A 124 -5.29 18.69 -1.26
N VAL A 125 -5.87 18.58 -2.46
CA VAL A 125 -5.45 17.57 -3.45
C VAL A 125 -3.99 17.79 -3.84
N ARG A 126 -3.54 19.05 -3.89
CA ARG A 126 -2.13 19.38 -4.12
C ARG A 126 -1.21 18.75 -3.08
N ALA A 127 -1.62 18.74 -1.81
CA ALA A 127 -0.81 18.18 -0.72
C ALA A 127 -0.58 16.67 -0.87
N VAL A 128 -1.51 15.96 -1.53
CA VAL A 128 -1.35 14.55 -1.92
C VAL A 128 -0.32 14.44 -3.04
N VAL A 129 -0.50 15.20 -4.12
CA VAL A 129 0.40 15.19 -5.28
C VAL A 129 1.84 15.51 -4.87
N ASP A 130 2.04 16.57 -4.08
CA ASP A 130 3.34 17.02 -3.59
C ASP A 130 4.06 15.94 -2.76
N ARG A 131 3.32 15.06 -2.07
CA ARG A 131 3.88 13.94 -1.30
C ARG A 131 4.26 12.73 -2.16
N VAL A 132 3.65 12.56 -3.33
CA VAL A 132 4.00 11.48 -4.25
C VAL A 132 5.23 11.83 -5.07
N ILE A 133 5.37 13.09 -5.51
CA ILE A 133 6.43 13.58 -6.41
C ILE A 133 7.84 13.09 -6.05
N PRO A 134 8.33 13.18 -4.79
CA PRO A 134 9.69 12.77 -4.43
C PRO A 134 10.00 11.30 -4.78
N SER A 135 8.97 10.45 -4.81
CA SER A 135 9.09 9.02 -5.10
C SER A 135 9.38 8.73 -6.57
N VAL A 136 8.98 9.63 -7.47
CA VAL A 136 8.97 9.37 -8.92
C VAL A 136 9.82 10.35 -9.73
N VAL A 137 10.23 11.47 -9.12
CA VAL A 137 10.96 12.56 -9.80
C VAL A 137 12.33 12.15 -10.34
N HIS A 138 12.99 11.16 -9.71
CA HIS A 138 14.32 10.70 -10.09
C HIS A 138 14.32 9.58 -11.14
N LEU A 139 13.16 9.05 -11.51
CA LEU A 139 13.08 7.96 -12.46
C LEU A 139 13.44 8.45 -13.87
N PRO A 140 14.31 7.71 -14.60
CA PRO A 140 14.69 8.09 -15.95
C PRO A 140 13.47 8.12 -16.86
N ARG A 141 13.39 9.14 -17.70
CA ARG A 141 12.46 9.21 -18.82
C ARG A 141 12.91 8.16 -19.86
N GLY A 142 12.24 7.01 -19.93
CA GLY A 142 12.66 5.83 -20.73
C GLY A 142 12.69 6.08 -22.26
N ALA A 143 13.44 5.25 -22.99
CA ALA A 143 13.64 5.30 -24.45
C ALA A 143 12.60 4.48 -25.26
N GLU A 144 12.43 4.80 -26.54
CA GLU A 144 11.39 4.33 -27.48
C GLU A 144 11.24 2.81 -27.64
N GLY A 145 10.00 2.36 -27.82
CA GLY A 145 9.67 1.01 -28.30
C GLY A 145 8.17 0.70 -28.27
N ASP A 146 7.50 0.92 -29.40
CA ASP A 146 6.21 0.36 -29.87
C ASP A 146 5.06 0.14 -28.86
N LEU A 147 4.02 0.99 -28.93
CA LEU A 147 2.71 0.66 -29.53
C LEU A 147 1.63 1.74 -29.25
N ALA A 148 0.91 2.08 -30.32
CA ALA A 148 -0.44 2.65 -30.45
C ALA A 148 -0.77 4.01 -29.83
N ALA A 149 -1.14 4.93 -30.73
CA ALA A 149 -1.58 6.30 -30.51
C ALA A 149 -2.79 6.43 -29.55
N ASP A 150 -2.63 7.28 -28.54
CA ASP A 150 -3.72 8.09 -27.99
C ASP A 150 -3.56 9.51 -28.55
N GLU A 151 -4.63 10.01 -29.18
CA GLU A 151 -4.64 11.22 -30.02
C GLU A 151 -4.52 12.57 -29.27
N ASP A 152 -4.28 12.58 -27.96
CA ASP A 152 -4.12 13.81 -27.18
C ASP A 152 -2.65 14.16 -26.85
N ALA A 153 -1.69 13.51 -27.51
CA ALA A 153 -0.26 13.74 -27.32
C ALA A 153 0.25 15.01 -28.03
N GLN A 154 -0.10 16.18 -27.50
CA GLN A 154 0.60 17.43 -27.79
C GLN A 154 1.48 17.82 -26.60
N GLY A 155 2.68 17.24 -26.56
CA GLY A 155 3.71 17.57 -25.58
C GLY A 155 4.69 16.44 -25.32
N GLY A 156 5.67 16.28 -26.21
CA GLY A 156 6.71 15.25 -26.13
C GLY A 156 7.53 15.33 -24.84
N GLY A 157 7.44 14.26 -24.05
CA GLY A 157 8.21 14.07 -22.82
C GLY A 157 7.97 12.66 -22.30
N LEU A 158 8.83 11.73 -22.71
CA LEU A 158 8.85 10.33 -22.29
C LEU A 158 8.67 10.24 -20.76
N SER A 159 7.64 9.53 -20.30
CA SER A 159 7.41 9.27 -18.88
C SER A 159 7.56 7.77 -18.64
N PRO A 160 8.08 7.34 -17.47
CA PRO A 160 8.06 5.94 -17.12
C PRO A 160 6.64 5.37 -17.20
N GLU A 161 6.51 4.09 -17.55
CA GLU A 161 5.20 3.43 -17.55
C GLU A 161 4.51 3.60 -16.18
N PRO A 162 3.19 3.86 -16.13
CA PRO A 162 2.46 4.09 -14.89
C PRO A 162 2.70 3.01 -13.81
N ALA A 163 2.86 1.75 -14.23
CA ALA A 163 3.16 0.63 -13.33
C ALA A 163 4.55 0.75 -12.67
N VAL A 164 5.55 1.26 -13.39
CA VAL A 164 6.88 1.53 -12.82
C VAL A 164 6.81 2.63 -11.77
N LEU A 165 6.06 3.70 -12.06
CA LEU A 165 5.84 4.80 -11.11
C LEU A 165 5.13 4.33 -9.84
N GLY A 166 4.09 3.51 -9.98
CA GLY A 166 3.35 2.94 -8.86
C GLY A 166 4.23 2.09 -7.95
N ARG A 167 4.97 1.14 -8.52
CA ARG A 167 5.90 0.30 -7.75
C ARG A 167 7.00 1.09 -7.07
N GLU A 168 7.59 2.10 -7.73
CA GLU A 168 8.60 2.92 -7.07
C GLU A 168 8.01 3.75 -5.92
N HIS A 169 6.77 4.24 -6.06
CA HIS A 169 6.10 4.92 -4.96
C HIS A 169 5.89 4.00 -3.75
N VAL A 170 5.56 2.72 -3.97
CA VAL A 170 5.52 1.70 -2.91
C VAL A 170 6.88 1.53 -2.25
N ARG A 171 7.96 1.32 -3.03
CA ARG A 171 9.33 1.19 -2.48
C ARG A 171 9.74 2.41 -1.66
N HIS A 172 9.51 3.59 -2.20
CA HIS A 172 9.83 4.85 -1.51
C HIS A 172 9.07 4.95 -0.19
N THR A 173 7.80 4.57 -0.15
CA THR A 173 6.99 4.56 1.07
C THR A 173 7.53 3.57 2.11
N VAL A 174 7.92 2.36 1.71
CA VAL A 174 8.58 1.40 2.62
C VAL A 174 9.87 1.99 3.21
N ARG A 175 10.71 2.61 2.38
CA ARG A 175 11.95 3.27 2.83
C ARG A 175 11.69 4.45 3.77
N MET A 176 10.64 5.24 3.53
CA MET A 176 10.24 6.34 4.41
C MET A 176 9.84 5.83 5.79
N LEU A 177 9.06 4.75 5.88
CA LEU A 177 8.69 4.16 7.18
C LEU A 177 9.92 3.71 7.96
N GLN A 178 10.87 3.03 7.32
CA GLN A 178 12.14 2.64 7.94
C GLN A 178 13.01 3.83 8.38
N SER A 179 12.92 4.95 7.67
CA SER A 179 13.75 6.14 7.93
C SER A 179 13.16 7.05 9.01
N TYR A 180 11.84 7.23 9.03
CA TYR A 180 11.16 8.22 9.87
C TYR A 180 10.57 7.64 11.15
N SER A 181 10.25 6.35 11.19
CA SER A 181 9.75 5.69 12.40
C SER A 181 10.84 4.87 13.05
N ALA A 182 11.28 5.30 14.23
CA ALA A 182 12.17 4.49 15.06
C ALA A 182 11.47 3.21 15.53
N GLY A 183 10.20 3.30 15.94
CA GLY A 183 9.42 2.14 16.41
C GLY A 183 9.33 1.03 15.36
N VAL A 184 8.95 1.37 14.12
CA VAL A 184 8.86 0.38 13.03
C VAL A 184 10.23 -0.19 12.67
N ARG A 185 11.26 0.67 12.52
CA ARG A 185 12.61 0.20 12.18
C ARG A 185 13.17 -0.74 13.25
N ASP A 186 13.02 -0.39 14.52
CA ASP A 186 13.55 -1.16 15.63
C ASP A 186 12.77 -2.49 15.77
N ALA A 187 11.44 -2.48 15.59
CA ALA A 187 10.62 -3.70 15.54
C ALA A 187 11.03 -4.66 14.40
N VAL A 188 11.45 -4.12 13.25
CA VAL A 188 12.02 -4.91 12.15
C VAL A 188 13.39 -5.48 12.50
N ALA A 189 14.28 -4.66 13.06
CA ALA A 189 15.62 -5.10 13.47
C ALA A 189 15.57 -6.20 14.55
N GLU A 190 14.57 -6.16 15.43
CA GLU A 190 14.31 -7.15 16.47
C GLU A 190 13.58 -8.41 15.96
N GLY A 191 13.13 -8.42 14.70
CA GLY A 191 12.37 -9.53 14.11
C GLY A 191 10.94 -9.68 14.64
N ARG A 192 10.43 -8.69 15.38
CA ARG A 192 9.04 -8.66 15.86
C ARG A 192 8.05 -8.29 14.75
N CYS A 193 8.51 -7.52 13.78
CA CYS A 193 7.70 -7.03 12.66
C CYS A 193 8.47 -7.15 11.34
N ALA A 194 7.75 -7.19 10.21
CA ALA A 194 8.31 -6.94 8.88
C ALA A 194 7.48 -5.87 8.16
N VAL A 195 8.11 -5.11 7.26
CA VAL A 195 7.41 -4.19 6.35
C VAL A 195 7.46 -4.74 4.94
N VAL A 196 6.29 -4.93 4.33
CA VAL A 196 6.14 -5.42 2.97
C VAL A 196 5.54 -4.32 2.09
N GLY A 197 6.20 -4.01 0.98
CA GLY A 197 5.60 -3.24 -0.12
C GLY A 197 4.96 -4.18 -1.13
N ALA A 198 3.70 -3.95 -1.48
CA ALA A 198 2.96 -4.75 -2.43
C ALA A 198 2.14 -3.90 -3.41
N GLU A 199 1.91 -4.43 -4.62
CA GLU A 199 1.08 -3.85 -5.67
C GLU A 199 -0.14 -4.73 -5.92
N TYR A 200 -1.34 -4.17 -5.78
CA TYR A 200 -2.60 -4.79 -6.16
C TYR A 200 -2.94 -4.49 -7.63
N ALA A 201 -3.16 -5.54 -8.43
CA ALA A 201 -3.64 -5.41 -9.80
C ALA A 201 -5.18 -5.40 -9.84
N LEU A 202 -5.77 -4.27 -10.17
CA LEU A 202 -7.22 -4.02 -10.15
C LEU A 202 -8.01 -5.00 -11.02
N ALA A 203 -7.50 -5.34 -12.20
CA ALA A 203 -8.20 -6.20 -13.16
C ALA A 203 -8.15 -7.68 -12.77
N GLU A 204 -7.04 -8.14 -12.20
CA GLU A 204 -6.81 -9.54 -11.85
C GLU A 204 -7.21 -9.87 -10.41
N GLY A 205 -7.29 -8.87 -9.54
CA GLY A 205 -7.45 -9.04 -8.10
C GLY A 205 -6.17 -9.52 -7.38
N ARG A 206 -5.05 -9.67 -8.09
CA ARG A 206 -3.82 -10.26 -7.54
C ARG A 206 -2.94 -9.21 -6.87
N VAL A 207 -2.46 -9.53 -5.66
CA VAL A 207 -1.41 -8.78 -4.97
C VAL A 207 -0.05 -9.37 -5.30
N ARG A 208 0.92 -8.51 -5.63
CA ARG A 208 2.30 -8.89 -5.96
C ARG A 208 3.29 -8.20 -5.04
N LEU A 209 4.30 -8.93 -4.61
CA LEU A 209 5.38 -8.41 -3.78
C LEU A 209 6.25 -7.42 -4.57
N VAL A 210 6.64 -6.30 -3.94
CA VAL A 210 7.47 -5.24 -4.54
C VAL A 210 8.76 -5.01 -3.75
N GLU A 211 8.69 -5.00 -2.42
CA GLU A 211 9.81 -4.67 -1.51
C GLU A 211 9.59 -5.34 -0.15
N VAL A 212 10.67 -5.67 0.56
CA VAL A 212 10.60 -6.26 1.91
C VAL A 212 11.69 -5.64 2.79
N ALA A 213 11.32 -5.26 4.00
CA ALA A 213 12.24 -4.98 5.10
C ALA A 213 11.89 -5.90 6.29
N GLY A 214 12.77 -6.85 6.59
CA GLY A 214 12.55 -7.93 7.57
C GLY A 214 12.43 -9.30 6.91
N ASP A 215 12.15 -10.32 7.72
CA ASP A 215 11.99 -11.71 7.26
C ASP A 215 10.50 -12.07 7.17
N ILE A 216 10.09 -12.61 6.02
CA ILE A 216 8.71 -13.08 5.75
C ILE A 216 8.66 -14.55 5.30
N GLY A 217 9.78 -15.29 5.43
CA GLY A 217 9.90 -16.70 5.00
C GLY A 217 10.47 -16.85 3.61
#